data_AF-A0A6B3EF44-F1
#
_entry.id   AF-A0A6B3EF44-F1
#
_cell.length_a   1.000
_cell.length_b   1.000
_cell.length_c   1.000
_cell.angle_alpha   90.00
_cell.angle_beta   90.00
_cell.angle_gamma   90.00
#
_symmetry.space_group_name_H-M   'P 1'
#
loop_
_entity.id
_entity.type
_entity.pdbx_description
1 polymer ?
#
loop_
_entity_poly.entity_id
_entity_poly.type
_entity_poly.pdbx_seq_one_letter_code
_entity_poly.pdbx_strand_id
1 'polypeptide(L)'
;YDISRYLHPGRNTLAVQVHRWGSGSHLEDYDQWRFAGIFRSVHLYSTPATHVQDVTIRTGLDAKYRDATLSADIDVTAPAAGTAPGKVTG
;
A
#
# COMPACT_ATOMS: atom_id res chain seq x y z
N TYR A 1 -0.38 2.65 -7.82
CA TYR A 1 -0.13 3.50 -9.00
C TYR A 1 -0.95 4.75 -8.86
N ASP A 2 -0.35 5.92 -9.00
CA ASP A 2 -1.10 7.17 -9.12
C ASP A 2 -1.44 7.39 -10.60
N ILE A 3 -2.74 7.41 -10.91
CA ILE A 3 -3.25 7.64 -12.26
C ILE A 3 -3.94 9.00 -12.41
N SER A 4 -3.87 9.88 -11.40
CA SER A 4 -4.64 11.14 -11.34
C SER A 4 -4.47 12.00 -12.58
N ARG A 5 -3.25 12.08 -13.13
CA ARG A 5 -2.92 12.88 -14.33
C ARG A 5 -3.37 12.27 -15.67
N TYR A 6 -3.80 11.01 -15.67
CA TYR A 6 -4.21 10.29 -16.89
C TYR A 6 -5.73 10.15 -17.01
N LEU A 7 -6.45 10.37 -15.91
CA LEU A 7 -7.89 10.31 -15.89
C LEU A 7 -8.48 11.61 -16.44
N HIS A 8 -9.59 11.46 -17.14
CA HIS A 8 -10.45 12.58 -17.49
C HIS A 8 -11.90 12.30 -17.05
N PRO A 9 -12.74 13.33 -16.91
CA PRO A 9 -14.16 13.12 -16.63
C PRO A 9 -14.80 12.17 -17.65
N GLY A 10 -15.67 11.28 -17.16
CA GLY A 10 -16.39 10.32 -18.00
C GLY A 10 -15.65 9.00 -18.23
N ARG A 11 -15.77 8.46 -19.45
CA ARG A 11 -15.32 7.11 -19.78
C ARG A 11 -13.81 7.06 -19.97
N ASN A 12 -13.13 6.22 -19.20
CA ASN A 12 -11.71 5.93 -19.35
C ASN A 12 -11.51 4.45 -19.74
N THR A 13 -10.41 4.13 -20.42
CA THR A 13 -10.05 2.75 -20.77
C THR A 13 -8.81 2.33 -19.99
N LEU A 14 -8.87 1.14 -19.36
CA LEU A 14 -7.72 0.51 -18.72
C LEU A 14 -7.24 -0.67 -19.56
N ALA A 15 -5.95 -0.74 -19.86
CA ALA A 15 -5.31 -1.84 -20.58
C ALA A 15 -4.09 -2.33 -19.81
N VAL A 16 -4.01 -3.64 -19.56
CA VAL A 16 -2.93 -4.27 -18.77
C VAL A 16 -2.43 -5.51 -19.49
N GLN A 17 -1.12 -5.62 -19.68
CA GLN A 17 -0.47 -6.82 -20.21
C GLN A 17 0.12 -7.63 -19.06
N VAL A 18 -0.21 -8.92 -18.98
CA VAL A 18 0.30 -9.83 -17.95
C VAL A 18 1.20 -10.88 -18.60
N HIS A 19 2.47 -10.88 -18.23
CA HIS A 19 3.41 -11.92 -18.62
C HIS A 19 3.37 -13.06 -17.61
N ARG A 20 3.27 -14.29 -18.09
CA ARG A 20 3.28 -15.48 -17.23
C ARG A 20 4.64 -15.75 -16.59
N TRP A 21 5.73 -15.39 -17.29
CA TRP A 21 7.10 -15.72 -16.89
C TRP A 21 7.99 -14.48 -16.95
N GLY A 22 8.90 -14.36 -15.98
CA GLY A 22 9.93 -13.33 -15.91
C GLY A 22 11.05 -13.76 -14.96
N SER A 23 12.04 -12.90 -14.72
CA SER A 23 13.14 -13.21 -13.80
C SER A 23 12.64 -13.59 -12.39
N GLY A 24 11.61 -12.90 -11.90
CA GLY A 24 10.97 -13.19 -10.61
C GLY A 24 10.38 -14.59 -10.47
N SER A 25 10.04 -15.27 -11.57
CA SER A 25 9.51 -16.64 -11.53
C SER A 25 10.50 -17.65 -10.91
N HIS A 26 11.81 -17.35 -10.93
CA HIS A 26 12.83 -18.17 -10.25
C HIS A 26 12.75 -18.06 -8.72
N LEU A 27 12.21 -16.97 -8.19
CA LEU A 27 12.00 -16.76 -6.75
C LEU A 27 10.65 -17.32 -6.27
N GLU A 28 9.79 -17.75 -7.19
CA GLU A 28 8.43 -18.23 -6.91
C GLU A 28 8.28 -19.74 -7.17
N ASP A 29 9.38 -20.49 -7.10
CA ASP A 29 9.47 -21.92 -7.42
C ASP A 29 8.93 -22.85 -6.32
N TYR A 30 7.77 -22.53 -5.76
CA TYR A 30 7.09 -23.37 -4.79
C TYR A 30 6.47 -24.60 -5.47
N ASP A 31 6.30 -25.70 -4.71
CA ASP A 31 5.57 -26.90 -5.14
C ASP A 31 4.07 -26.60 -5.17
N GLN A 32 3.62 -26.05 -6.30
CA GLN A 32 2.25 -25.65 -6.56
C GLN A 32 1.97 -25.55 -8.07
N TRP A 33 0.68 -25.52 -8.41
CA TRP A 33 0.23 -25.22 -9.77
C TRP A 33 0.66 -23.82 -10.23
N ARG A 34 1.12 -23.72 -11.49
CA ARG A 34 1.60 -22.46 -12.06
C ARG A 34 0.49 -21.74 -12.83
N PHE A 35 -0.22 -20.86 -12.14
CA PHE A 35 -1.25 -19.98 -12.71
C PHE A 35 -0.70 -18.61 -13.12
N ALA A 36 -1.51 -17.82 -13.83
CA ALA A 36 -1.21 -16.44 -14.19
C ALA A 36 -2.50 -15.63 -14.39
N GLY A 37 -2.36 -14.30 -14.45
CA GLY A 37 -3.46 -13.35 -14.65
C GLY A 37 -3.65 -12.42 -13.46
N ILE A 38 -4.65 -11.54 -13.56
CA ILE A 38 -5.07 -10.68 -12.45
C ILE A 38 -6.01 -11.50 -11.57
N PHE A 39 -5.44 -12.19 -10.57
CA PHE A 39 -6.17 -13.16 -9.74
C PHE A 39 -6.67 -12.60 -8.41
N ARG A 40 -6.46 -11.30 -8.15
CA ARG A 40 -7.01 -10.57 -6.99
C ARG A 40 -7.74 -9.32 -7.48
N SER A 41 -8.59 -8.75 -6.61
CA SER A 41 -9.43 -7.61 -6.94
C SER A 41 -8.65 -6.37 -7.35
N VAL A 42 -9.25 -5.60 -8.25
CA VAL A 42 -8.75 -4.29 -8.71
C VAL A 42 -9.80 -3.24 -8.33
N HIS A 43 -9.35 -2.16 -7.69
CA HIS A 43 -10.20 -1.06 -7.25
C HIS A 43 -9.54 0.29 -7.55
N LEU A 44 -10.39 1.30 -7.74
CA LEU A 44 -9.98 2.70 -7.73
C LEU A 44 -10.51 3.35 -6.46
N TYR A 45 -9.68 4.17 -5.83
CA TYR A 45 -10.06 5.01 -4.71
C TYR A 45 -9.35 6.36 -4.84
N SER A 46 -9.86 7.37 -4.15
CA SER A 46 -9.27 8.70 -4.11
C SER A 46 -9.00 9.09 -2.67
N THR A 47 -7.85 9.72 -2.42
CA THR A 47 -7.50 10.30 -1.12
C THR A 47 -7.38 11.82 -1.25
N PRO A 48 -7.62 12.58 -0.17
CA PRO A 48 -7.28 14.00 -0.15
C PRO A 48 -5.77 14.20 -0.27
N ALA A 49 -5.36 15.41 -0.68
CA ALA A 49 -3.94 15.75 -0.89
C ALA A 49 -3.09 15.54 0.38
N THR A 50 -3.68 15.75 1.56
CA THR A 50 -3.11 15.38 2.85
C THR A 50 -3.88 14.19 3.42
N HIS A 51 -3.21 13.05 3.61
CA HIS A 51 -3.84 11.85 4.17
C HIS A 51 -2.81 10.99 4.94
N VAL A 52 -3.32 10.11 5.82
CA VAL A 52 -2.51 9.08 6.47
C VAL A 52 -2.13 8.04 5.42
N GLN A 53 -0.83 7.87 5.21
CA GLN A 53 -0.28 6.93 4.24
C GLN A 53 -0.06 5.55 4.86
N ASP A 54 0.46 5.53 6.08
CA ASP A 54 0.76 4.30 6.80
C ASP A 54 0.60 4.49 8.31
N VAL A 55 0.23 3.40 8.98
CA VAL A 55 0.10 3.34 10.44
C VAL A 55 0.71 2.05 10.92
N THR A 56 1.77 2.15 11.71
CA THR A 56 2.34 1.01 12.42
C THR A 56 1.92 1.07 13.89
N ILE A 57 1.18 0.06 14.34
CA ILE A 57 0.80 -0.11 15.75
C ILE A 57 1.68 -1.16 16.40
N ARG A 58 2.21 -0.85 17.58
CA ARG A 58 2.96 -1.80 18.42
C ARG A 58 2.38 -1.83 19.81
N THR A 59 2.34 -3.01 20.42
CA THR A 59 1.89 -3.22 21.80
C THR A 59 2.99 -3.86 22.63
N GLY A 60 3.59 -3.08 23.52
CA GLY A 60 4.60 -3.56 24.48
C GLY A 60 3.92 -4.01 25.76
N LEU A 61 4.13 -5.26 26.17
CA LEU A 61 3.63 -5.78 27.45
C LEU A 61 4.61 -5.45 28.58
N ASP A 62 4.07 -5.25 29.78
CA ASP A 62 4.87 -5.18 30.99
C ASP A 62 5.48 -6.56 31.34
N ALA A 63 6.43 -6.59 32.28
CA ALA A 63 7.14 -7.84 32.62
C ALA A 63 6.22 -8.92 33.21
N LYS A 64 5.05 -8.54 33.75
CA LYS A 64 4.06 -9.49 34.27
C LYS A 64 3.04 -9.92 33.23
N TYR A 65 3.12 -9.39 32.01
CA TYR A 65 2.16 -9.61 30.92
C TYR A 65 0.71 -9.32 31.33
N ARG A 66 0.50 -8.31 32.18
CA ARG A 66 -0.82 -7.88 32.68
C ARG A 66 -1.28 -6.57 32.04
N ASP A 67 -0.33 -5.67 31.80
CA ASP A 67 -0.59 -4.36 31.24
C ASP A 67 0.15 -4.20 29.90
N ALA A 68 -0.40 -3.37 29.01
CA ALA A 68 0.19 -3.09 27.70
C ALA A 68 0.28 -1.58 27.45
N THR A 69 1.35 -1.13 26.81
CA THR A 69 1.44 0.18 26.18
C THR A 69 1.27 0.03 24.68
N LEU A 70 0.29 0.74 24.10
CA LEU A 70 0.08 0.84 22.67
C LEU A 70 0.80 2.09 22.15
N SER A 71 1.67 1.92 21.16
CA SER A 71 2.35 3.01 20.45
C SER A 71 1.99 2.99 18.97
N ALA A 72 1.84 4.16 18.37
CA ALA A 72 1.51 4.33 16.97
C ALA A 72 2.54 5.21 16.26
N ASP A 73 3.17 4.67 15.21
CA ASP A 73 3.89 5.45 14.22
C ASP A 73 2.91 5.78 13.08
N ILE A 74 2.63 7.06 12.84
CA ILE A 74 1.71 7.51 11.79
C ILE A 74 2.48 8.32 10.75
N ASP A 75 2.48 7.84 9.51
CA ASP A 75 3.08 8.51 8.37
C ASP A 75 2.01 9.29 7.60
N VAL A 76 2.19 10.60 7.48
CA VAL A 76 1.24 11.51 6.80
C VAL A 76 1.86 12.05 5.52
N THR A 77 1.15 11.89 4.40
CA THR A 77 1.49 12.54 3.13
C THR A 77 1.02 13.99 3.15
N ALA A 78 1.85 14.91 2.66
CA ALA A 78 1.50 16.31 2.43
C ALA A 78 1.25 16.58 0.93
N PRO A 79 0.54 17.67 0.57
CA PRO A 79 0.37 18.06 -0.82
C PRO A 79 1.74 18.32 -1.46
N ALA A 80 1.86 18.12 -2.77
CA ALA A 80 3.12 18.26 -3.53
C ALA A 80 3.72 19.69 -3.59
N ALA A 81 3.35 20.58 -2.68
CA ALA A 81 3.99 21.88 -2.44
C ALA A 81 4.86 21.84 -1.17
N GLY A 82 6.10 21.36 -1.31
CA GLY A 82 7.24 21.81 -0.50
C GLY A 82 7.35 21.35 0.96
N THR A 83 6.51 20.46 1.49
CA THR A 83 6.66 19.97 2.87
C THR A 83 6.96 18.47 2.88
N ALA A 84 8.08 18.09 3.49
CA ALA A 84 8.47 16.69 3.67
C ALA A 84 7.39 15.90 4.44
N PRO A 85 7.27 14.57 4.22
CA PRO A 85 6.34 13.75 4.98
C PRO A 85 6.59 13.92 6.49
N GLY A 86 5.54 14.23 7.23
CA GLY A 86 5.60 14.42 8.68
C GLY A 86 5.36 13.09 9.36
N LYS A 87 6.34 12.62 10.14
CA LYS A 87 6.17 11.47 11.03
C LYS A 87 5.61 11.98 12.37
N VAL A 88 4.44 11.46 12.76
CA VAL A 88 3.87 11.70 14.09
C VAL A 88 4.04 10.42 14.91
N THR A 89 4.77 10.51 16.02
CA THR A 89 4.99 9.40 16.95
C THR A 89 4.24 9.66 18.25
N GLY A 90 3.43 8.70 18.68
CA GLY A 90 2.68 8.74 19.94
C GLY A 90 2.65 7.38 20.63
#